data_AF-F6U5S2-F1
#
_entry.id   AF-F6U5S2-F1
#
_cell.length_a   1.000
_cell.length_b   1.000
_cell.length_c   1.000
_cell.angle_alpha   90.00
_cell.angle_beta   90.00
_cell.angle_gamma   90.00
#
_symmetry.space_group_name_H-M   'P 1'
#
loop_
_entity.id
_entity.type
_entity.pdbx_description
1 polymer ?
#
loop_
_entity_poly.entity_id
_entity_poly.type
_entity_poly.pdbx_seq_one_letter_code
_entity_poly.pdbx_strand_id
1 'polypeptide(L)'
;MTDLPVDSKYLPELMAEKDSIDPSFVHAVRLISSEIEKIKNPPPPAKPSNNSNDPKMFNIYDDKYPKVECNIRIPVNEFPRVNFIGRLIGPGGSTLKGIQEVTNTRIAILGKGSLRDKKKAEELANSSDVKYNHLKYPLHVRISAIGSVDQAYMSIGRACSE
;
A
#
# COMPACT_ATOMS: atom_id res chain seq x y z
N MET A 1 -22.80 -15.92 7.10
CA MET A 1 -23.01 -17.13 6.29
C MET A 1 -23.93 -16.79 5.13
N THR A 2 -23.38 -16.23 4.06
CA THR A 2 -24.00 -16.10 2.73
C THR A 2 -22.87 -15.84 1.74
N ASP A 3 -22.14 -16.89 1.37
CA ASP A 3 -21.39 -16.86 0.11
C ASP A 3 -22.44 -16.80 -1.00
N LEU A 4 -22.47 -15.69 -1.74
CA LEU A 4 -23.26 -15.59 -2.96
C LEU A 4 -22.80 -16.71 -3.90
N PRO A 5 -23.71 -17.49 -4.49
CA PRO A 5 -23.33 -18.53 -5.43
C PRO A 5 -22.62 -17.85 -6.60
N VAL A 6 -21.35 -18.19 -6.82
CA VAL A 6 -20.66 -17.88 -8.08
C VAL A 6 -21.56 -18.44 -9.17
N ASP A 7 -22.16 -17.54 -9.95
CA ASP A 7 -23.17 -17.89 -10.94
C ASP A 7 -22.62 -19.02 -11.83
N SER A 8 -23.19 -20.21 -11.71
CA SER A 8 -22.70 -21.43 -12.39
C SER A 8 -22.74 -21.30 -13.93
N LYS A 9 -23.31 -20.21 -14.46
CA LYS A 9 -23.40 -19.85 -15.87
C LYS A 9 -22.33 -18.88 -16.35
N TYR A 10 -21.64 -18.18 -15.44
CA TYR A 10 -20.73 -17.10 -15.77
C TYR A 10 -19.49 -17.56 -16.56
N LEU A 11 -18.88 -18.68 -16.15
CA LEU A 11 -17.70 -19.23 -16.83
C LEU A 11 -18.02 -19.78 -18.24
N PRO A 12 -19.11 -20.55 -18.45
CA PRO A 12 -19.57 -20.93 -19.79
C PRO A 12 -19.83 -19.74 -20.73
N GLU A 13 -20.42 -18.66 -20.22
CA GLU A 13 -20.71 -17.44 -20.99
C GLU A 13 -19.43 -16.74 -21.45
N LEU A 14 -18.45 -16.57 -20.57
CA LEU A 14 -17.14 -15.99 -20.91
C LEU A 14 -16.37 -16.81 -21.96
N MET A 15 -16.45 -18.14 -21.90
CA MET A 15 -15.84 -19.01 -22.90
C MET A 15 -16.51 -18.86 -24.27
N ALA A 16 -17.84 -18.82 -24.30
CA ALA A 16 -18.60 -18.60 -25.53
C ALA A 16 -18.32 -17.22 -26.14
N GLU A 17 -18.23 -16.17 -25.32
CA GLU A 17 -17.88 -14.83 -25.79
C GLU A 17 -16.46 -14.78 -26.38
N LYS A 18 -15.49 -15.42 -25.73
CA LYS A 18 -14.11 -15.53 -26.23
C LYS A 18 -14.04 -16.18 -27.62
N ASP A 19 -14.85 -17.21 -27.86
CA ASP A 19 -14.83 -17.95 -29.13
C ASP A 19 -15.65 -17.24 -30.23
N SER A 20 -16.58 -16.36 -29.84
CA SER A 20 -17.43 -15.60 -30.77
C SER A 20 -16.90 -14.22 -31.16
N ILE A 21 -16.01 -13.63 -30.34
CA ILE A 21 -15.51 -12.27 -30.54
C ILE A 21 -14.51 -12.20 -31.71
N ASP A 22 -14.58 -11.12 -32.49
CA ASP A 22 -13.64 -10.89 -33.59
C ASP A 22 -12.21 -10.72 -33.04
N PRO A 23 -11.22 -11.48 -33.55
CA PRO A 23 -9.82 -11.39 -33.12
C PRO A 23 -9.18 -10.01 -33.25
N SER A 24 -9.75 -9.11 -34.06
CA SER A 24 -9.32 -7.71 -34.17
C SER A 24 -9.51 -6.92 -32.86
N PHE A 25 -10.42 -7.32 -31.98
CA PHE A 25 -10.57 -6.74 -30.65
C PHE A 25 -9.56 -7.30 -29.65
N VAL A 26 -8.28 -7.06 -29.93
CA VAL A 26 -7.13 -7.58 -29.15
C VAL A 26 -7.26 -7.29 -27.65
N HIS A 27 -7.78 -6.11 -27.29
CA HIS A 27 -7.96 -5.74 -25.89
C HIS A 27 -9.15 -6.46 -25.23
N ALA A 28 -10.26 -6.69 -25.94
CA ALA A 28 -11.42 -7.39 -25.40
C ALA A 28 -11.11 -8.88 -25.22
N VAL A 29 -10.49 -9.53 -26.22
CA VAL A 29 -10.01 -10.92 -26.13
C VAL A 29 -9.06 -11.10 -24.94
N ARG A 30 -8.16 -10.12 -24.70
CA ARG A 30 -7.23 -10.14 -23.57
C ARG A 30 -7.94 -10.03 -22.22
N LEU A 31 -8.95 -9.15 -22.10
CA LEU A 31 -9.71 -8.98 -20.86
C LEU A 31 -10.53 -10.23 -20.54
N ILE A 32 -11.24 -10.79 -21.53
CA ILE A 32 -12.02 -12.02 -21.37
C ILE A 32 -11.11 -13.20 -20.99
N SER A 33 -9.97 -13.35 -21.67
CA SER A 33 -9.01 -14.40 -21.33
C SER A 33 -8.44 -14.25 -19.92
N SER A 34 -8.15 -13.01 -19.50
CA SER A 34 -7.69 -12.72 -18.13
C SER A 34 -8.77 -13.03 -17.08
N GLU A 35 -10.05 -12.78 -17.38
CA GLU A 35 -11.15 -13.07 -16.46
C GLU A 35 -11.39 -14.58 -16.31
N ILE A 36 -11.32 -15.34 -17.42
CA ILE A 36 -11.39 -16.81 -17.41
C ILE A 36 -10.26 -17.40 -16.54
N GLU A 37 -9.05 -16.85 -16.62
CA GLU A 37 -7.92 -17.31 -15.79
C GLU A 37 -8.13 -17.04 -14.30
N LYS A 38 -8.69 -15.89 -13.92
CA LYS A 38 -9.00 -15.58 -12.51
C LYS A 38 -10.05 -16.52 -11.91
N ILE A 39 -11.03 -16.93 -12.71
CA ILE A 39 -12.10 -17.82 -12.26
C ILE A 39 -11.60 -19.26 -12.13
N LYS A 40 -10.80 -19.74 -13.11
CA LYS A 40 -10.23 -21.09 -13.10
C LYS A 40 -9.17 -21.26 -12.02
N ASN A 41 -8.36 -20.23 -11.81
CA ASN A 41 -7.31 -20.18 -10.80
C ASN A 41 -7.67 -19.08 -9.80
N PRO A 42 -8.62 -19.34 -8.86
CA PRO A 42 -8.95 -18.37 -7.85
C PRO A 42 -7.65 -18.00 -7.11
N PRO A 43 -7.29 -16.71 -7.04
CA PRO A 43 -6.15 -16.31 -6.26
C PRO A 43 -6.36 -16.81 -4.81
N PRO A 44 -5.28 -17.21 -4.10
CA PRO A 44 -5.38 -17.50 -2.67
C PRO A 44 -6.10 -16.34 -1.97
N PRO A 45 -6.87 -16.61 -0.89
CA PRO A 45 -7.73 -15.63 -0.23
C PRO A 45 -7.02 -14.29 -0.15
N ALA A 46 -7.63 -13.28 -0.79
CA ALA A 46 -6.99 -12.04 -1.11
C ALA A 46 -6.22 -11.51 0.10
N LYS A 47 -4.88 -11.42 -0.01
CA LYS A 47 -4.20 -10.33 0.70
C LYS A 47 -4.92 -9.07 0.23
N PRO A 48 -5.35 -8.19 1.15
CA PRO A 48 -6.26 -7.09 0.87
C PRO A 48 -5.86 -6.41 -0.44
N SER A 49 -6.77 -6.46 -1.42
CA SER A 49 -6.55 -5.91 -2.74
C SER A 49 -6.30 -4.42 -2.61
N ASN A 50 -5.14 -3.96 -3.08
CA ASN A 50 -4.83 -2.54 -3.27
C ASN A 50 -5.59 -1.96 -4.49
N ASN A 51 -6.87 -2.29 -4.68
CA ASN A 51 -7.72 -1.53 -5.60
C ASN A 51 -8.08 -0.24 -4.86
N SER A 52 -7.50 0.86 -5.31
CA SER A 52 -7.43 2.15 -4.60
C SER A 52 -8.76 2.88 -4.39
N ASN A 53 -9.88 2.33 -4.85
CA ASN A 53 -11.17 3.02 -4.87
C ASN A 53 -12.25 2.39 -3.98
N ASP A 54 -12.01 1.21 -3.40
CA ASP A 54 -12.96 0.65 -2.45
C ASP A 54 -12.70 1.26 -1.06
N PRO A 55 -13.74 1.71 -0.35
CA PRO A 55 -13.56 2.22 1.00
C PRO A 55 -12.96 1.12 1.88
N LYS A 56 -11.89 1.44 2.61
CA LYS A 56 -11.27 0.52 3.56
C LYS A 56 -12.23 0.31 4.73
N MET A 57 -13.06 -0.73 4.64
CA MET A 57 -14.03 -1.09 5.68
C MET A 57 -13.34 -1.95 6.75
N PHE A 58 -13.62 -1.65 8.01
CA PHE A 58 -13.18 -2.46 9.15
C PHE A 58 -14.39 -3.17 9.74
N ASN A 59 -14.28 -4.49 9.96
CA ASN A 59 -15.32 -5.24 10.63
C ASN A 59 -15.21 -5.02 12.15
N ILE A 60 -16.31 -4.61 12.78
CA ILE A 60 -16.37 -4.31 14.22
C ILE A 60 -16.23 -5.59 15.07
N TYR A 61 -16.60 -6.74 14.51
CA TYR A 61 -16.61 -8.03 15.22
C TYR A 61 -15.35 -8.87 15.00
N ASP A 62 -14.42 -8.43 14.15
CA ASP A 62 -13.15 -9.11 14.00
C ASP A 62 -12.25 -8.75 15.19
N ASP A 63 -11.84 -9.73 16.00
CA ASP A 63 -10.83 -9.58 17.07
C ASP A 63 -9.43 -9.18 16.56
N LYS A 64 -9.32 -8.80 15.29
CA LYS A 64 -8.09 -8.29 14.67
C LYS A 64 -8.07 -6.77 14.75
N TYR A 65 -7.14 -6.25 15.55
CA TYR A 65 -6.79 -4.84 15.54
C TYR A 65 -6.33 -4.38 14.15
N PRO A 66 -7.05 -3.47 13.48
CA PRO A 66 -6.64 -3.00 12.16
C PRO A 66 -5.32 -2.23 12.21
N LYS A 67 -4.56 -2.38 11.12
CA LYS A 67 -3.42 -1.50 10.84
C LYS A 67 -3.87 -0.32 9.99
N VAL A 68 -3.76 0.88 10.54
CA VAL A 68 -4.00 2.14 9.84
C VAL A 68 -2.65 2.75 9.47
N GLU A 69 -2.55 3.30 8.27
CA GLU A 69 -1.33 3.94 7.77
C GLU A 69 -1.65 5.29 7.15
N CYS A 70 -0.77 6.27 7.36
CA CYS A 70 -0.81 7.59 6.76
C CYS A 70 0.55 7.89 6.10
N ASN A 71 0.53 8.40 4.87
CA ASN A 71 1.74 8.80 4.16
C ASN A 71 1.77 10.33 4.03
N ILE A 72 2.84 10.95 4.53
CA ILE A 72 3.03 12.40 4.57
C ILE A 72 4.22 12.76 3.69
N ARG A 73 4.01 13.59 2.67
CA ARG A 73 5.07 14.05 1.78
C ARG A 73 5.98 15.06 2.47
N ILE A 74 7.30 14.95 2.29
CA ILE A 74 8.26 15.96 2.76
C ILE A 74 8.55 16.94 1.62
N PRO A 75 8.41 18.27 1.82
CA PRO A 75 8.61 19.28 0.77
C PRO A 75 10.10 19.58 0.52
N VAL A 76 10.86 18.58 0.09
CA VAL A 76 12.31 18.72 -0.22
C VAL A 76 12.60 19.62 -1.40
N ASN A 77 11.65 19.74 -2.35
CA ASN A 77 11.80 20.58 -3.53
C ASN A 77 11.67 22.07 -3.21
N GLU A 78 10.82 22.41 -2.23
CA GLU A 78 10.58 23.78 -1.79
C GLU A 78 11.68 24.28 -0.86
N PHE A 79 12.23 23.38 -0.03
CA PHE A 79 13.27 23.70 0.94
C PHE A 79 14.52 22.82 0.78
N PRO A 80 15.29 22.95 -0.31
CA PRO A 80 16.41 22.06 -0.62
C PRO A 80 17.60 22.19 0.35
N ARG A 81 17.68 23.28 1.11
CA ARG A 81 18.74 23.54 2.09
C ARG A 81 18.46 22.92 3.46
N VAL A 82 17.26 22.41 3.70
CA VAL A 82 16.84 21.87 5.00
C VAL A 82 17.08 20.37 5.03
N ASN A 83 17.82 19.90 6.05
CA ASN A 83 17.98 18.47 6.30
C ASN A 83 16.82 17.91 7.13
N PHE A 84 15.68 17.65 6.47
CA PHE A 84 14.48 17.10 7.10
C PHE A 84 14.74 15.75 7.79
N ILE A 85 15.44 14.84 7.11
CA ILE A 85 15.70 13.48 7.63
C ILE A 85 16.53 13.55 8.91
N GLY A 86 17.62 14.34 8.90
CA GLY A 86 18.47 14.49 10.08
C GLY A 86 17.75 15.10 11.27
N ARG A 87 16.87 16.08 11.03
CA ARG A 87 16.05 16.70 12.09
C ARG A 87 15.00 15.75 12.64
N LEU A 88 14.36 14.95 11.79
CA LEU A 88 13.32 14.01 12.19
C LEU A 88 13.91 12.83 12.99
N ILE A 89 15.07 12.32 12.57
CA ILE A 89 15.77 11.22 13.26
C ILE A 89 16.37 11.70 14.60
N GLY A 90 17.00 12.86 14.59
CA GLY A 90 17.74 13.39 15.74
C GLY A 90 19.05 12.64 16.02
N PRO A 91 19.82 13.08 17.04
CA PRO A 91 21.09 12.45 17.40
C PRO A 91 20.85 11.00 17.86
N GLY A 92 21.52 10.04 17.20
CA GLY A 92 21.39 8.61 17.49
C GLY A 92 20.00 8.01 17.25
N GLY A 93 19.09 8.72 16.56
CA GLY A 93 17.71 8.26 16.38
C GLY A 93 16.80 8.44 17.59
N SER A 94 17.27 9.16 18.63
CA SER A 94 16.53 9.34 19.89
C SER A 94 15.21 10.08 19.70
N THR A 95 15.20 11.15 18.90
CA THR A 95 14.00 11.95 18.62
C THR A 95 12.91 11.11 17.95
N LEU A 96 13.24 10.43 16.85
CA LEU A 96 12.27 9.60 16.13
C LEU A 96 11.77 8.43 16.99
N LYS A 97 12.64 7.85 17.83
CA LYS A 97 12.26 6.78 18.75
C LYS A 97 11.32 7.30 19.84
N GLY A 98 11.61 8.48 20.40
CA GLY A 98 10.78 9.12 21.42
C GLY A 98 9.37 9.43 20.90
N ILE A 99 9.26 10.00 19.69
CA ILE A 99 7.94 10.28 19.07
C ILE A 99 7.16 8.98 18.87
N GLN A 100 7.80 7.93 18.36
CA GLN A 100 7.16 6.62 18.17
C GLN A 100 6.65 6.01 19.49
N GLU A 101 7.44 6.13 20.56
CA GLU A 101 7.10 5.59 21.88
C GLU A 101 5.94 6.36 22.54
N VAL A 102 5.99 7.69 22.51
CA VAL A 102 4.93 8.55 23.08
C VAL A 102 3.61 8.40 22.33
N THR A 103 3.66 8.30 21.01
CA THR A 103 2.46 8.24 20.16
C THR A 103 1.95 6.81 19.96
N ASN A 104 2.69 5.80 20.42
CA ASN A 104 2.45 4.39 20.12
C ASN A 104 2.25 4.14 18.61
N THR A 105 3.11 4.74 17.81
CA THR A 105 3.11 4.60 16.36
C THR A 105 4.44 4.07 15.85
N ARG A 106 4.42 3.52 14.64
CA ARG A 106 5.62 3.17 13.88
C ARG A 106 5.79 4.14 12.72
N ILE A 107 6.89 4.86 12.74
CA ILE A 107 7.24 5.90 11.77
C ILE A 107 8.39 5.39 10.90
N ALA A 108 8.21 5.43 9.58
CA ALA A 108 9.20 5.01 8.61
C ALA A 108 9.44 6.12 7.57
N ILE A 109 10.70 6.49 7.36
CA ILE A 109 11.11 7.45 6.32
C ILE A 109 11.40 6.67 5.04
N LEU A 110 10.71 7.01 3.96
CA LEU A 110 10.68 6.25 2.71
C LEU A 110 10.77 7.20 1.51
N GLY A 111 10.89 6.63 0.32
CA GLY A 111 10.98 7.42 -0.91
C GLY A 111 12.39 7.74 -1.37
N LYS A 112 12.47 8.46 -2.50
CA LYS A 112 13.71 8.90 -3.12
C LYS A 112 14.48 9.83 -2.18
N GLY A 113 15.71 9.44 -1.84
CA GLY A 113 16.57 10.21 -0.92
C GLY A 113 16.46 9.81 0.55
N SER A 114 15.68 8.77 0.90
CA SER A 114 15.64 8.25 2.27
C SER A 114 16.90 7.50 2.67
N LEU A 115 17.66 6.97 1.69
CA LEU A 115 18.96 6.34 1.91
C LEU A 115 20.08 7.36 1.80
N ARG A 116 21.12 7.16 2.61
CA ARG A 116 22.34 7.99 2.60
C ARG A 116 23.06 7.93 1.26
N ASP A 117 23.18 6.73 0.70
CA ASP A 117 23.94 6.47 -0.52
C ASP A 117 23.03 6.50 -1.75
N LYS A 118 23.08 7.60 -2.52
CA LYS A 118 22.20 7.83 -3.67
C LYS A 118 22.37 6.79 -4.78
N LYS A 119 23.62 6.42 -5.13
CA LYS A 119 23.91 5.43 -6.18
C LYS A 119 23.31 4.06 -5.87
N LYS A 120 23.53 3.59 -4.63
CA LYS A 120 22.97 2.33 -4.15
C LYS A 120 21.44 2.37 -4.11
N ALA A 121 20.85 3.51 -3.75
CA ALA A 121 19.41 3.67 -3.77
C ALA A 121 18.81 3.54 -5.18
N GLU A 122 19.48 4.08 -6.21
CA GLU A 122 19.03 3.96 -7.60
C GLU A 122 19.13 2.52 -8.13
N GLU A 123 20.22 1.81 -7.81
CA GLU A 123 20.37 0.39 -8.13
C GLU A 123 19.26 -0.47 -7.47
N LEU A 124 18.98 -0.22 -6.20
CA LEU A 124 17.93 -0.92 -5.45
C LEU A 124 16.52 -0.54 -5.93
N ALA A 125 16.31 0.69 -6.39
CA ALA A 125 15.04 1.12 -6.97
C ALA A 125 14.74 0.41 -8.31
N ASN A 126 15.79 0.12 -9.08
CA ASN A 126 15.72 -0.63 -10.33
C ASN A 126 15.62 -2.14 -10.11
N SER A 127 15.99 -2.63 -8.93
CA SER A 127 15.77 -4.03 -8.55
C SER A 127 14.27 -4.33 -8.46
N SER A 128 13.87 -5.54 -8.88
CA SER A 128 12.47 -5.99 -8.85
C SER A 128 11.96 -6.35 -7.44
N ASP A 129 12.69 -6.00 -6.39
CA ASP A 129 12.36 -6.35 -5.02
C ASP A 129 11.29 -5.41 -4.45
N VAL A 130 10.19 -6.01 -3.98
CA VAL A 130 9.05 -5.32 -3.38
C VAL A 130 9.48 -4.45 -2.19
N LYS A 131 10.56 -4.86 -1.48
CA LYS A 131 11.10 -4.12 -0.34
C LYS A 131 11.55 -2.70 -0.72
N TYR A 132 12.09 -2.50 -1.93
CA TYR A 132 12.63 -1.22 -2.38
C TYR A 132 11.71 -0.45 -3.31
N ASN A 133 10.51 -0.96 -3.58
CA ASN A 133 9.55 -0.31 -4.47
C ASN A 133 9.15 1.11 -3.99
N HIS A 134 9.28 1.36 -2.68
CA HIS A 134 9.05 2.69 -2.11
C HIS A 134 10.02 3.76 -2.64
N LEU A 135 11.22 3.39 -3.14
CA LEU A 135 12.23 4.34 -3.65
C LEU A 135 11.81 5.04 -4.94
N LYS A 136 10.81 4.50 -5.66
CA LYS A 136 10.23 5.11 -6.87
C LYS A 136 9.36 6.32 -6.56
N TYR A 137 8.90 6.47 -5.33
CA TYR A 137 8.03 7.56 -4.89
C TYR A 137 8.84 8.73 -4.28
N PRO A 138 8.29 9.95 -4.23
CA PRO A 138 8.94 11.09 -3.56
C PRO A 138 9.24 10.81 -2.08
N LEU A 139 10.18 11.56 -1.50
CA LEU A 139 10.48 11.44 -0.07
C LEU A 139 9.22 11.67 0.77
N HIS A 140 8.88 10.71 1.62
CA HIS A 140 7.71 10.75 2.48
C HIS A 140 7.95 10.01 3.79
N VAL A 141 7.14 10.33 4.79
CA VAL A 141 7.07 9.64 6.07
C VAL A 141 5.80 8.81 6.08
N ARG A 142 5.93 7.54 6.45
CA ARG A 142 4.80 6.66 6.70
C ARG A 142 4.63 6.46 8.19
N ILE A 143 3.48 6.86 8.72
CA ILE A 143 3.07 6.64 10.11
C ILE A 143 2.08 5.48 10.10
N SER A 144 2.29 4.51 10.98
CA SER A 144 1.41 3.35 11.11
C SER A 144 1.07 3.07 12.57
N ALA A 145 -0.19 2.75 12.82
CA ALA A 145 -0.68 2.40 14.15
C ALA A 145 -1.48 1.09 14.07
N ILE A 146 -1.44 0.31 15.15
CA ILE A 146 -2.21 -0.91 15.33
C ILE A 146 -2.98 -0.76 16.63
N GLY A 147 -4.29 -0.96 16.56
CA GLY A 147 -5.19 -0.82 17.71
C GLY A 147 -6.62 -0.93 17.24
N SER A 148 -7.58 -0.68 18.12
CA SER A 148 -8.98 -0.50 17.69
C SER A 148 -9.06 0.69 16.74
N VAL A 149 -10.12 0.77 15.92
CA VAL A 149 -10.24 1.82 14.89
C VAL A 149 -10.05 3.21 15.50
N ASP A 150 -10.75 3.50 16.59
CA ASP A 150 -10.62 4.76 17.34
C ASP A 150 -9.19 5.03 17.82
N GLN A 151 -8.56 4.06 18.48
CA GLN A 151 -7.21 4.20 18.99
C GLN A 151 -6.18 4.40 17.88
N ALA A 152 -6.29 3.64 16.79
CA ALA A 152 -5.36 3.72 15.67
C ALA A 152 -5.41 5.10 14.99
N TYR A 153 -6.61 5.64 14.75
CA TYR A 153 -6.77 6.99 14.20
C TYR A 153 -6.32 8.08 15.18
N MET A 154 -6.60 7.93 16.49
CA MET A 154 -6.11 8.86 17.51
C MET A 154 -4.58 8.87 17.60
N SER A 155 -3.93 7.70 17.58
CA SER A 155 -2.46 7.59 17.62
C SER A 155 -1.82 8.24 16.40
N ILE A 156 -2.39 8.05 15.20
CA ILE A 156 -1.93 8.74 13.99
C ILE A 156 -2.11 10.25 14.12
N GLY A 157 -3.28 10.71 14.59
CA GLY A 157 -3.54 12.14 14.80
C GLY A 157 -2.54 12.79 15.76
N ARG A 158 -2.23 12.11 16.87
CA ARG A 158 -1.18 12.55 17.82
C ARG A 158 0.19 12.61 17.15
N ALA A 159 0.58 11.57 16.41
CA ALA A 159 1.87 11.54 15.73
C ALA A 159 2.02 12.58 14.61
N CYS A 160 0.93 13.04 14.00
CA CYS A 160 0.95 14.14 13.04
C CYS A 160 1.08 15.51 13.70
N SER A 161 0.76 15.62 15.00
CA SER A 161 0.80 16.89 15.75
C SER A 161 2.14 17.16 16.43
N GLU A 162 2.92 16.10 16.70
CA GLU A 162 4.30 16.16 17.24
C GLU A 162 5.31 16.50 16.14
#